data_AF-A0A822GG27-F1
#
_entry.id   AF-A0A822GG27-F1
#
_cell.length_a   1.000
_cell.length_b   1.000
_cell.length_c   1.000
_cell.angle_alpha   90.00
_cell.angle_beta   90.00
_cell.angle_gamma   90.00
#
_symmetry.space_group_name_H-M   'P 1'
#
loop_
_entity.id
_entity.type
_entity.pdbx_description
1 polymer ?
#
loop_
_entity_poly.entity_id
_entity_poly.type
_entity_poly.pdbx_seq_one_letter_code
_entity_poly.pdbx_strand_id
1 'polypeptide(L)'
;WSPDSHLLLFGFVRGEIHIYDFKLNYIGPVHIFCIREGVPSAEIAGIEWYDGRNGLMSMNSKSLVICYENGAMQLMSREDDPSPIVLDVDMHVVSVKWNDNGSMLAVAGYQSTGDKIHNFIHFYSPWGEVDIER
;
A
#
# COMPACT_ATOMS: atom_id res chain seq x y z
N TRP A 1 -2.29 3.58 11.52
CA TRP A 1 -1.68 3.17 12.80
C TRP A 1 -1.01 1.84 12.58
N SER A 2 0.21 1.65 13.08
CA SER A 2 0.82 0.32 13.10
C SER A 2 -0.04 -0.63 13.96
N PRO A 3 -0.02 -1.94 13.70
CA PRO A 3 -0.85 -2.90 14.44
C PRO A 3 -0.61 -2.91 15.96
N ASP A 4 0.62 -2.64 16.38
CA ASP A 4 1.04 -2.53 17.78
C ASP A 4 0.74 -1.16 18.42
N SER A 5 0.14 -0.23 17.66
CA SER A 5 -0.17 1.15 18.07
C SER A 5 1.05 2.00 18.48
N HIS A 6 2.27 1.60 18.13
CA HIS A 6 3.47 2.37 18.43
C HIS A 6 3.79 3.46 17.41
N LEU A 7 3.26 3.35 16.18
CA LEU A 7 3.56 4.26 15.08
C LEU A 7 2.28 4.78 14.38
N LEU A 8 2.40 5.99 13.85
CA LEU A 8 1.44 6.61 12.93
C LEU A 8 2.15 6.96 11.63
N LEU A 9 1.53 6.64 10.50
CA LEU A 9 1.89 7.17 9.20
C LEU A 9 0.90 8.25 8.81
N PHE A 10 1.42 9.42 8.46
CA PHE A 10 0.63 10.52 7.90
C PHE A 10 0.99 10.69 6.43
N GLY A 11 0.00 10.50 5.55
CA GLY A 11 0.10 10.85 4.15
C GLY A 11 -0.20 12.33 3.92
N PHE A 12 0.60 12.97 3.07
CA PHE A 12 0.47 14.38 2.70
C PHE A 12 -0.01 14.51 1.25
N VAL A 13 -0.55 15.69 0.91
CA VAL A 13 -1.12 16.00 -0.41
C VAL A 13 -0.16 15.71 -1.57
N ARG A 14 1.15 15.82 -1.33
CA ARG A 14 2.18 15.56 -2.35
C ARG A 14 2.60 14.10 -2.47
N GLY A 15 1.94 13.20 -1.76
CA GLY A 15 2.28 11.79 -1.74
C GLY A 15 3.40 11.43 -0.76
N GLU A 16 3.97 12.41 -0.06
CA GLU A 16 4.94 12.19 1.01
C GLU A 16 4.26 11.50 2.20
N ILE A 17 4.98 10.59 2.87
CA ILE A 17 4.46 9.89 4.05
C ILE A 17 5.48 10.05 5.17
N HIS A 18 5.02 10.52 6.33
CA HIS A 18 5.85 10.72 7.51
C HIS A 18 5.48 9.73 8.62
N ILE A 19 6.51 9.28 9.34
CA ILE A 19 6.42 8.39 10.48
C ILE A 19 6.47 9.20 11.76
N TYR A 20 5.53 8.93 12.66
CA TYR A 20 5.46 9.49 14.00
C TYR A 20 5.34 8.37 15.03
N ASP A 21 5.90 8.56 16.22
CA ASP A 21 5.63 7.65 17.35
C ASP A 21 4.24 7.90 17.95
N PHE A 22 3.82 7.01 18.86
CA PHE A 22 2.55 7.12 19.60
C PHE A 22 2.40 8.38 20.47
N LYS A 23 3.48 9.16 20.66
CA LYS A 23 3.49 10.46 21.34
C LYS A 23 3.50 11.63 20.36
N LEU A 24 3.35 11.36 19.05
CA LEU A 24 3.39 12.33 17.95
C LEU A 24 4.74 13.02 17.77
N ASN A 25 5.84 12.40 18.20
CA ASN A 25 7.18 12.84 17.81
C ASN A 25 7.46 12.38 16.37
N TYR A 26 7.99 13.28 15.55
CA TYR A 26 8.42 12.96 14.19
C TYR A 26 9.67 12.07 14.21
N ILE A 27 9.61 10.93 13.53
CA ILE A 27 10.72 9.97 13.40
C ILE A 27 11.47 10.22 12.09
N GLY A 28 10.75 10.38 10.98
CA GLY A 28 11.34 10.51 9.66
C GLY A 28 10.32 10.28 8.53
N PRO A 29 10.74 10.39 7.26
CA PRO A 29 9.90 10.03 6.12
C PRO A 29 9.93 8.52 5.86
N VAL A 30 8.84 7.98 5.31
CA VAL A 30 8.86 6.66 4.68
C VAL A 30 9.59 6.78 3.34
N HIS A 31 10.46 5.82 3.03
CA HIS A 31 11.11 5.79 1.72
C HIS A 31 10.14 5.24 0.66
N ILE A 32 9.86 6.06 -0.35
CA ILE A 32 8.95 5.71 -1.45
C ILE A 32 9.77 5.25 -2.65
N PHE A 33 9.62 3.97 -3.01
CA PHE A 33 10.32 3.32 -4.12
C PHE A 33 9.45 3.22 -5.38
N CYS A 34 8.12 3.24 -5.23
CA CYS A 34 7.19 3.04 -6.35
C CYS A 34 6.91 4.31 -7.17
N ILE A 35 7.32 5.49 -6.70
CA ILE A 35 7.21 6.75 -7.43
C ILE A 35 8.57 7.14 -7.98
N ARG A 36 8.65 7.33 -9.30
CA ARG A 36 9.90 7.75 -9.97
C ARG A 36 10.17 9.23 -9.71
N GLU A 37 11.46 9.57 -9.56
CA GLU A 37 11.88 10.97 -9.51
C GLU A 37 11.40 11.74 -10.75
N GLY A 38 10.83 12.93 -10.53
CA GLY A 38 10.33 13.81 -11.59
C GLY A 38 8.89 13.53 -12.05
N VAL A 39 8.22 12.52 -11.52
CA VAL A 39 6.77 12.34 -11.72
C VAL A 39 6.01 13.34 -10.82
N PRO A 40 4.95 14.01 -11.31
CA PRO A 40 4.11 14.88 -10.48
C PRO A 40 3.63 14.13 -9.22
N SER A 41 3.38 14.86 -8.15
CA SER A 41 2.86 14.24 -6.92
C SER A 41 1.61 13.42 -7.23
N ALA A 42 1.65 12.13 -6.89
CA ALA A 42 0.48 11.27 -6.94
C ALA A 42 -0.22 11.32 -5.58
N GLU A 43 -1.55 11.40 -5.60
CA GLU A 43 -2.36 11.31 -4.40
C GLU A 43 -2.32 9.88 -3.84
N ILE A 44 -2.42 9.76 -2.51
CA ILE A 44 -2.35 8.48 -1.82
C ILE A 44 -3.75 7.87 -1.82
N ALA A 45 -3.91 6.74 -2.48
CA ALA A 45 -5.15 5.97 -2.46
C ALA A 45 -5.31 5.19 -1.14
N GLY A 46 -4.21 4.73 -0.53
CA GLY A 46 -4.27 4.09 0.78
C GLY A 46 -2.92 3.77 1.41
N ILE A 47 -2.92 3.75 2.74
CA ILE A 47 -1.83 3.30 3.60
C ILE A 47 -2.45 2.29 4.57
N GLU A 48 -2.21 1.00 4.37
CA GLU A 48 -2.87 -0.05 5.15
C GLU A 48 -1.86 -1.04 5.72
N TRP A 49 -1.97 -1.25 7.02
CA TRP A 49 -1.36 -2.38 7.68
C TRP A 49 -2.35 -3.52 7.80
N TYR A 50 -1.90 -4.74 7.53
CA TYR A 50 -2.53 -5.93 8.07
C TYR A 50 -2.33 -5.95 9.58
N ASP A 51 -3.42 -6.15 10.34
CA ASP A 51 -3.45 -6.00 11.80
C ASP A 51 -2.75 -7.15 12.56
N GLY A 52 -2.32 -8.21 11.86
CA GLY A 52 -1.59 -9.31 12.44
C GLY A 52 -2.38 -10.19 13.42
N ARG A 53 -3.68 -9.95 13.62
CA ARG A 53 -4.47 -10.64 14.65
C ARG A 53 -4.57 -12.15 14.44
N ASN A 54 -4.57 -12.58 13.19
CA ASN A 54 -4.60 -13.99 12.82
C ASN A 54 -3.21 -14.54 12.48
N GLY A 55 -2.15 -13.86 12.91
CA GLY A 55 -0.76 -14.20 12.64
C GLY A 55 -0.32 -13.77 11.23
N LEU A 56 0.99 -13.76 11.02
CA LEU A 56 1.60 -13.53 9.71
C LEU A 56 1.81 -14.87 9.00
N MET A 57 1.67 -14.88 7.67
CA MET A 57 1.98 -16.08 6.89
C MET A 57 3.45 -16.49 7.00
N SER A 58 4.35 -15.52 7.10
CA SER A 58 5.80 -15.71 7.28
C SER A 58 6.40 -14.48 7.96
N MET A 59 7.55 -14.61 8.61
CA MET A 59 8.24 -13.47 9.23
C MET A 59 8.63 -12.37 8.21
N ASN A 60 8.77 -12.75 6.93
CA ASN A 60 9.12 -11.84 5.84
C ASN A 60 7.92 -11.45 4.96
N SER A 61 6.69 -11.87 5.29
CA SER A 61 5.51 -11.50 4.51
C SER A 61 5.30 -9.98 4.58
N LYS A 62 4.99 -9.35 3.44
CA LYS A 62 4.64 -7.94 3.44
C LYS A 62 3.29 -7.75 4.13
N SER A 63 3.20 -6.73 4.97
CA SER A 63 2.05 -6.46 5.84
C SER A 63 1.64 -4.99 5.81
N LEU A 64 2.46 -4.10 5.23
CA LEU A 64 2.16 -2.70 4.98
C LEU A 64 2.07 -2.48 3.48
N VAL A 65 0.98 -1.88 3.02
CA VAL A 65 0.85 -1.38 1.65
C VAL A 65 0.77 0.14 1.64
N ILE A 66 1.49 0.74 0.72
CA ILE A 66 1.31 2.13 0.31
C ILE A 66 0.94 2.10 -1.17
N CYS A 67 -0.22 2.65 -1.50
CA CYS A 67 -0.72 2.69 -2.87
C CYS A 67 -1.16 4.11 -3.23
N TYR A 68 -0.76 4.54 -4.42
CA TYR A 68 -1.12 5.81 -5.01
C TYR A 68 -2.25 5.64 -6.01
N GLU A 69 -3.02 6.70 -6.21
CA GLU A 69 -4.17 6.71 -7.11
C GLU A 69 -3.80 6.40 -8.56
N ASN A 70 -2.55 6.63 -8.97
CA ASN A 70 -2.07 6.32 -10.31
C ASN A 70 -1.70 4.83 -10.52
N GLY A 71 -1.91 3.97 -9.52
CA GLY A 71 -1.59 2.54 -9.61
C GLY A 71 -0.20 2.18 -9.12
N ALA A 72 0.68 3.15 -8.83
CA ALA A 72 1.96 2.88 -8.20
C ALA A 72 1.75 2.35 -6.78
N MET A 73 2.34 1.20 -6.46
CA MET A 73 2.16 0.53 -5.19
C MET A 73 3.47 -0.04 -4.67
N GLN A 74 3.67 -0.01 -3.36
CA GLN A 74 4.74 -0.76 -2.70
C GLN A 74 4.22 -1.57 -1.51
N LEU A 75 4.62 -2.84 -1.46
CA LEU A 75 4.37 -3.75 -0.35
C LEU A 75 5.63 -3.87 0.51
N MET A 76 5.46 -3.64 1.81
CA MET A 76 6.54 -3.53 2.79
C MET A 76 6.27 -4.47 3.97
N SER A 77 7.33 -5.02 4.58
CA SER A 77 7.20 -5.81 5.82
C SER A 77 7.07 -4.92 7.06
N ARG A 78 7.54 -3.68 6.96
CA ARG A 78 7.55 -2.62 7.99
C ARG A 78 7.77 -1.26 7.31
N GLU A 79 7.59 -0.17 8.05
CA GLU A 79 7.64 1.21 7.56
C GLU A 79 9.00 1.67 7.02
N ASP A 80 10.09 1.05 7.45
CA ASP A 80 11.47 1.31 7.01
C ASP A 80 12.08 0.11 6.24
N ASP A 81 11.23 -0.73 5.65
CA ASP A 81 11.65 -1.87 4.83
C ASP A 81 12.60 -1.42 3.70
N PRO A 82 13.86 -1.90 3.67
CA PRO A 82 14.84 -1.49 2.66
C PRO A 82 14.62 -2.19 1.31
N SER A 83 13.76 -3.21 1.25
CA SER A 83 13.51 -4.01 0.04
C SER A 83 12.02 -4.29 -0.16
N PRO A 84 11.21 -3.24 -0.41
CA PRO A 84 9.80 -3.43 -0.69
C PRO A 84 9.58 -4.00 -2.09
N ILE A 85 8.41 -4.61 -2.28
CA ILE A 85 7.98 -5.08 -3.59
C ILE A 85 7.24 -3.92 -4.25
N VAL A 86 7.76 -3.44 -5.39
CA VAL A 86 7.18 -2.35 -6.16
C VAL A 86 6.34 -2.91 -7.31
N LEU A 87 5.11 -2.41 -7.44
CA LEU A 87 4.12 -2.87 -8.41
C LEU A 87 3.46 -1.67 -9.11
N ASP A 88 2.93 -1.92 -10.30
CA ASP A 88 2.03 -1.03 -11.02
C ASP A 88 0.74 -1.81 -11.29
N VAL A 89 -0.38 -1.31 -10.78
CA VAL A 89 -1.71 -1.96 -10.83
C VAL A 89 -2.44 -1.64 -12.15
N ASP A 90 -1.86 -0.76 -12.99
CA ASP A 90 -2.39 -0.33 -14.30
C ASP A 90 -3.83 0.20 -14.21
N MET A 91 -4.23 0.83 -13.11
CA MET A 91 -5.55 1.45 -12.99
C MET A 91 -5.54 2.63 -12.05
N HIS A 92 -6.60 3.45 -12.09
CA HIS A 92 -6.82 4.45 -11.08
C HIS A 92 -7.33 3.79 -9.79
N VAL A 93 -6.52 3.78 -8.74
CA VAL A 93 -6.82 3.07 -7.49
C VAL A 93 -7.63 3.94 -6.56
N VAL A 94 -8.70 3.37 -6.01
CA VAL A 94 -9.62 4.06 -5.09
C VAL A 94 -9.52 3.50 -3.67
N SER A 95 -9.18 2.21 -3.51
CA SER A 95 -9.07 1.59 -2.19
C SER A 95 -8.14 0.38 -2.21
N VAL A 96 -7.44 0.16 -1.10
CA VAL A 96 -6.67 -1.04 -0.81
C VAL A 96 -7.08 -1.60 0.54
N LYS A 97 -7.23 -2.93 0.67
CA LYS A 97 -7.58 -3.59 1.95
C LYS A 97 -7.01 -4.99 2.04
N TRP A 98 -6.37 -5.31 3.16
CA TRP A 98 -6.01 -6.67 3.52
C TRP A 98 -7.26 -7.47 3.93
N ASN A 99 -7.25 -8.77 3.64
CA ASN A 99 -8.21 -9.69 4.23
C ASN A 99 -7.85 -10.00 5.70
N ASP A 100 -8.76 -10.68 6.41
CA ASP A 100 -8.66 -10.87 7.85
C ASP A 100 -7.42 -11.65 8.31
N ASN A 101 -6.81 -12.48 7.46
CA ASN A 101 -5.62 -13.27 7.79
C ASN A 101 -4.33 -12.79 7.12
N GLY A 102 -4.38 -11.65 6.43
CA GLY A 102 -3.22 -11.07 5.76
C GLY A 102 -2.68 -11.91 4.61
N SER A 103 -3.44 -12.88 4.09
CA SER A 103 -3.03 -13.71 2.97
C SER A 103 -3.34 -13.10 1.61
N MET A 104 -4.16 -12.06 1.58
CA MET A 104 -4.61 -11.43 0.35
C MET A 104 -4.86 -9.95 0.55
N LEU A 105 -4.40 -9.15 -0.41
CA LEU A 105 -4.65 -7.73 -0.52
C LEU A 105 -5.58 -7.49 -1.71
N ALA A 106 -6.74 -6.90 -1.45
CA ALA A 106 -7.63 -6.39 -2.49
C ALA A 106 -7.24 -4.96 -2.86
N VAL A 107 -7.10 -4.68 -4.15
CA VAL A 107 -6.87 -3.36 -4.73
C VAL A 107 -8.02 -3.07 -5.68
N ALA A 108 -8.83 -2.06 -5.38
CA ALA A 108 -10.04 -1.70 -6.13
C ALA A 108 -9.89 -0.35 -6.81
N GLY A 109 -10.40 -0.23 -8.03
CA GLY A 109 -10.22 0.96 -8.84
C GLY A 109 -10.96 0.90 -10.17
N TYR A 110 -10.57 1.76 -11.10
CA TYR A 110 -11.16 1.79 -12.44
C TYR A 110 -10.15 2.17 -13.52
N GLN A 111 -10.45 1.78 -14.76
CA GLN A 111 -9.80 2.32 -15.96
C GLN A 111 -10.84 3.05 -16.80
N SER A 112 -10.43 4.14 -17.45
CA SER A 112 -11.27 4.86 -18.42
C SER A 112 -10.74 4.63 -19.83
N THR A 113 -11.60 4.22 -20.75
CA THR A 113 -11.27 4.10 -22.18
C THR A 113 -12.29 4.90 -22.99
N GLY A 114 -11.89 6.11 -23.42
CA GLY A 114 -12.83 7.11 -23.91
C GLY A 114 -13.82 7.49 -22.81
N ASP A 115 -15.11 7.44 -23.12
CA ASP A 115 -16.20 7.76 -22.18
C ASP A 115 -16.65 6.57 -21.31
N LYS A 116 -16.04 5.39 -21.48
CA LYS A 116 -16.39 4.19 -20.71
C LYS A 116 -15.49 4.03 -19.49
N ILE A 117 -16.11 3.79 -18.35
CA ILE A 117 -15.42 3.45 -17.09
C ILE A 117 -15.61 1.95 -16.82
N HIS A 118 -14.51 1.26 -16.59
CA HIS A 118 -14.47 -0.15 -16.21
C HIS A 118 -13.94 -0.27 -14.79
N ASN A 119 -14.73 -0.84 -13.88
CA ASN A 119 -14.32 -1.07 -12.49
C ASN A 119 -13.59 -2.41 -12.39
N PHE A 120 -12.48 -2.43 -11.64
CA PHE A 120 -11.67 -3.61 -11.42
C PHE A 120 -11.38 -3.81 -9.93
N ILE A 121 -11.19 -5.08 -9.57
CA ILE A 121 -10.61 -5.48 -8.30
C ILE A 121 -9.50 -6.48 -8.63
N HIS A 122 -8.28 -6.18 -8.19
CA HIS A 122 -7.15 -7.10 -8.27
C HIS A 122 -6.84 -7.64 -6.87
N PHE A 123 -6.44 -8.90 -6.81
CA PHE A 123 -6.01 -9.55 -5.59
C PHE A 123 -4.53 -9.89 -5.67
N TYR A 124 -3.79 -9.52 -4.63
CA TYR A 124 -2.37 -9.80 -4.53
C TYR A 124 -2.07 -10.59 -3.26
N SER A 125 -1.16 -11.54 -3.35
CA SER A 125 -0.57 -12.17 -2.18
C SER A 125 0.40 -11.20 -1.47
N PRO A 126 0.80 -11.46 -0.21
CA PRO A 126 1.88 -10.74 0.48
C PRO A 126 3.23 -10.74 -0.23
N TRP A 127 3.39 -11.52 -1.30
CA TRP A 127 4.59 -11.58 -2.12
C TRP A 127 4.44 -10.82 -3.45
N GLY A 128 3.34 -10.08 -3.61
CA GLY A 128 3.05 -9.30 -4.81
C GLY A 128 2.65 -10.12 -6.03
N GLU A 129 2.38 -11.41 -5.84
CA GLU A 129 1.87 -12.28 -6.91
C GLU A 129 0.38 -12.04 -7.08
N VAL A 130 -0.08 -11.95 -8.33
CA VAL A 130 -1.51 -11.81 -8.65
C VAL A 130 -2.20 -13.14 -8.37
N ASP A 131 -3.22 -13.11 -7.52
CA ASP A 131 -4.10 -14.26 -7.32
C ASP A 131 -5.12 -14.26 -8.46
N ILE A 132 -4.88 -15.10 -9.46
CA ILE A 132 -5.85 -15.37 -10.52
C ILE A 132 -6.77 -16.42 -9.94
N GLU A 133 -7.95 -16.02 -9.46
CA GLU A 133 -9.01 -16.97 -9.09
C GLU A 133 -9.12 -18.03 -10.20
N ARG A 134 -8.82 -19.29 -9.84
CA ARG A 134 -8.99 -20.46 -10.70
C ARG A 134 -10.43 -20.95 -10.67
#